data_AF-A0A8T7EH94-F1
#
_entry.id   AF-A0A8T7EH94-F1
#
_cell.length_a   1.000
_cell.length_b   1.000
_cell.length_c   1.000
_cell.angle_alpha   90.00
_cell.angle_beta   90.00
_cell.angle_gamma   90.00
#
_symmetry.space_group_name_H-M   'P 1'
#
loop_
_entity.id
_entity.type
_entity.pdbx_description
1 polymer ?
#
loop_
_entity_poly.entity_id
_entity_poly.type
_entity_poly.pdbx_seq_one_letter_code
_entity_poly.pdbx_strand_id
1 'polypeptide(L)'
;MQLSEQALKERLLPLAADEFKLPDGVDAYQRVLEMLPHLGAVDSELRDDLIYTCLATWMLDEHELFSEEQYKEILAVVLDDMHLFYRLGEKETDSVFTRTFSMLLLPLLLIAHRRRPFLSRDELLHVKEQVLAYLAQEQDFRGFVAEGDKGWAHAVAHAADALDDLARCKELHAADLLDILQVIREKVTNPHLVYNFEEDERLAIPVLACLERKLLKEAEVKAWLNSFIPLAQEKEPFPASYRQAINIKMFLRSLYFRANKPDTVVAIGETSTQTLLKLVHDILNQISRF
;
A
#
# COMPACT_ATOMS: atom_id res chain seq x y z
N MET A 1 30.94 -6.99 1.13
CA MET A 1 30.78 -7.04 -0.34
C MET A 1 29.34 -7.44 -0.58
N GLN A 2 28.59 -6.66 -1.35
CA GLN A 2 27.19 -6.98 -1.67
C GLN A 2 27.14 -8.28 -2.47
N LEU A 3 26.17 -9.15 -2.18
CA LEU A 3 25.98 -10.39 -2.93
C LEU A 3 25.50 -10.07 -4.35
N SER A 4 25.80 -10.96 -5.30
CA SER A 4 25.09 -10.93 -6.58
C SER A 4 23.68 -11.49 -6.42
N GLU A 5 22.76 -11.12 -7.31
CA GLU A 5 21.39 -11.68 -7.33
C GLU A 5 21.41 -13.20 -7.40
N GLN A 6 22.26 -13.79 -8.24
CA GLN A 6 22.43 -15.24 -8.34
C GLN A 6 22.88 -15.86 -7.02
N ALA A 7 23.89 -15.26 -6.36
CA ALA A 7 24.39 -15.77 -5.08
C ALA A 7 23.33 -15.63 -3.97
N LEU A 8 22.54 -14.56 -3.98
CA LEU A 8 21.44 -14.39 -3.05
C LEU A 8 20.33 -15.43 -3.30
N LYS A 9 19.96 -15.64 -4.56
CA LYS A 9 18.97 -16.64 -4.98
C LYS A 9 19.34 -18.05 -4.52
N GLU A 10 20.60 -18.45 -4.72
CA GLU A 10 21.13 -19.74 -4.25
C GLU A 10 21.05 -19.91 -2.73
N ARG A 11 21.10 -18.82 -1.95
CA ARG A 11 20.94 -18.84 -0.50
C ARG A 11 19.48 -18.88 -0.04
N LEU A 12 18.55 -18.32 -0.83
CA LEU A 12 17.13 -18.26 -0.47
C LEU A 12 16.34 -19.50 -0.95
N LEU A 13 16.74 -20.17 -2.02
CA LEU A 13 16.07 -21.38 -2.53
C LEU A 13 15.95 -22.51 -1.49
N PRO A 14 16.98 -22.83 -0.69
CA PRO A 14 16.84 -23.82 0.38
C PRO A 14 15.86 -23.38 1.48
N LEU A 15 15.76 -22.07 1.76
CA LEU A 15 14.79 -21.54 2.72
C LEU A 15 13.38 -21.71 2.19
N ALA A 16 13.14 -21.38 0.92
CA ALA A 16 11.84 -21.55 0.28
C ALA A 16 11.35 -23.01 0.32
N ALA A 17 12.27 -23.98 0.15
CA ALA A 17 11.96 -25.40 0.25
C ALA A 17 11.57 -25.86 1.67
N ASP A 18 11.91 -25.09 2.71
CA ASP A 18 11.55 -25.33 4.12
C ASP A 18 10.62 -24.21 4.64
N GLU A 19 9.74 -23.70 3.78
CA GLU A 19 8.71 -22.69 4.10
C GLU A 19 9.27 -21.42 4.79
N PHE A 20 10.49 -21.04 4.41
CA PHE A 20 11.25 -19.92 4.97
C PHE A 20 11.52 -20.02 6.47
N LYS A 21 11.54 -21.23 7.04
CA LYS A 21 11.97 -21.43 8.41
C LYS A 21 13.42 -20.94 8.59
N LEU A 22 13.67 -20.15 9.63
CA LEU A 22 15.01 -19.68 9.96
C LEU A 22 15.90 -20.88 10.36
N PRO A 23 17.01 -21.17 9.64
CA PRO A 23 17.89 -22.27 9.98
C PRO A 23 18.72 -21.97 11.24
N ASP A 24 19.09 -23.03 11.96
CA ASP A 24 19.93 -22.91 13.16
C ASP A 24 21.28 -22.23 12.83
N GLY A 25 21.64 -21.24 13.65
CA GLY A 25 22.91 -20.51 13.53
C GLY A 25 22.96 -19.47 12.41
N VAL A 26 21.86 -19.26 11.66
CA VAL A 26 21.75 -18.14 10.71
C VAL A 26 21.33 -16.88 11.44
N ASP A 27 22.08 -15.80 11.23
CA ASP A 27 21.70 -14.46 11.66
C ASP A 27 20.62 -13.92 10.70
N ALA A 28 19.38 -13.88 11.17
CA ALA A 28 18.24 -13.38 10.40
C ALA A 28 18.44 -11.93 9.98
N TYR A 29 18.96 -11.07 10.87
CA TYR A 29 19.15 -9.66 10.57
C TYR A 29 20.21 -9.44 9.51
N GLN A 30 21.34 -10.14 9.62
CA GLN A 30 22.38 -10.08 8.59
C GLN A 30 21.85 -10.54 7.21
N ARG A 31 20.97 -11.55 7.19
CA ARG A 31 20.32 -12.00 5.95
C ARG A 31 19.34 -10.95 5.40
N VAL A 32 18.59 -10.25 6.25
CA VAL A 32 17.76 -9.11 5.82
C VAL A 32 18.62 -8.04 5.14
N LEU A 33 19.75 -7.65 5.75
CA LEU A 33 20.67 -6.66 5.18
C LEU A 33 21.26 -7.08 3.83
N GLU A 34 21.40 -8.39 3.58
CA GLU A 34 21.79 -8.92 2.28
C GLU A 34 20.65 -8.87 1.24
N MET A 35 19.39 -8.86 1.66
CA MET A 35 18.21 -8.82 0.77
C MET A 35 17.77 -7.40 0.40
N LEU A 36 17.86 -6.43 1.31
CA LEU A 36 17.39 -5.05 1.09
C LEU A 36 17.91 -4.40 -0.20
N PRO A 37 19.21 -4.55 -0.57
CA PRO A 37 19.72 -3.97 -1.81
C PRO A 37 19.14 -4.58 -3.10
N HIS A 38 18.40 -5.69 -3.00
CA HIS A 38 17.84 -6.46 -4.11
C HIS A 38 16.29 -6.43 -4.14
N LEU A 39 15.64 -5.55 -3.37
CA LEU A 39 14.18 -5.39 -3.40
C LEU A 39 13.62 -5.04 -4.78
N GLY A 40 14.44 -4.41 -5.63
CA GLY A 40 14.07 -4.08 -7.01
C GLY A 40 14.58 -5.05 -8.06
N ALA A 41 14.95 -6.29 -7.69
CA ALA A 41 15.44 -7.27 -8.66
C ALA A 41 14.45 -7.46 -9.81
N VAL A 42 14.95 -7.54 -11.03
CA VAL A 42 14.12 -7.69 -12.25
C VAL A 42 13.52 -9.10 -12.31
N ASP A 43 14.26 -10.09 -11.84
CA ASP A 43 13.81 -11.47 -11.66
C ASP A 43 12.72 -11.54 -10.59
N SER A 44 11.46 -11.79 -11.01
CA SER A 44 10.32 -11.84 -10.09
C SER A 44 10.39 -13.01 -9.11
N GLU A 45 11.03 -14.13 -9.46
CA GLU A 45 11.19 -15.26 -8.52
C GLU A 45 12.09 -14.82 -7.37
N LEU A 46 13.21 -14.13 -7.66
CA LEU A 46 14.08 -13.60 -6.61
C LEU A 46 13.36 -12.55 -5.77
N ARG A 47 12.64 -11.63 -6.42
CA ARG A 47 12.04 -10.48 -5.74
C ARG A 47 10.79 -10.84 -4.93
N ASP A 48 9.82 -11.51 -5.55
CA ASP A 48 8.49 -11.78 -4.98
C ASP A 48 8.50 -13.08 -4.18
N ASP A 49 8.90 -14.17 -4.85
CA ASP A 49 8.76 -15.52 -4.28
C ASP A 49 9.81 -15.80 -3.20
N LEU A 50 11.00 -15.18 -3.30
CA LEU A 50 12.10 -15.41 -2.36
C LEU A 50 12.30 -14.25 -1.38
N ILE A 51 12.70 -13.06 -1.84
CA ILE A 51 13.03 -11.93 -0.95
C ILE A 51 11.80 -11.48 -0.16
N TYR A 52 10.73 -11.10 -0.84
CA TYR A 52 9.54 -10.58 -0.16
C TYR A 52 8.91 -11.63 0.76
N THR A 53 8.78 -12.87 0.30
CA THR A 53 8.19 -13.95 1.13
C THR A 53 9.06 -14.26 2.35
N CYS A 54 10.40 -14.32 2.21
CA CYS A 54 11.30 -14.48 3.35
C CYS A 54 11.16 -13.33 4.36
N LEU A 55 11.13 -12.08 3.88
CA LEU A 55 10.97 -10.89 4.73
C LEU A 55 9.61 -10.90 5.44
N ALA A 56 8.53 -11.20 4.73
CA ALA A 56 7.18 -11.29 5.28
C ALA A 56 7.09 -12.37 6.36
N THR A 57 7.60 -13.58 6.09
CA THR A 57 7.61 -14.66 7.08
C THR A 57 8.37 -14.26 8.34
N TRP A 58 9.56 -13.68 8.20
CA TRP A 58 10.41 -13.39 9.35
C TRP A 58 9.95 -12.17 10.15
N MET A 59 9.49 -11.11 9.49
CA MET A 59 9.02 -9.89 10.18
C MET A 59 7.66 -10.09 10.85
N LEU A 60 6.85 -11.03 10.36
CA LEU A 60 5.56 -11.36 10.94
C LEU A 60 5.60 -12.59 11.86
N ASP A 61 6.78 -13.15 12.09
CA ASP A 61 7.00 -14.29 12.98
C ASP A 61 6.57 -13.98 14.42
N GLU A 62 5.93 -14.95 15.08
CA GLU A 62 5.40 -14.79 16.45
C GLU A 62 6.50 -14.81 17.52
N HIS A 63 7.70 -15.30 17.19
CA HIS A 63 8.84 -15.39 18.11
C HIS A 63 9.72 -14.14 18.10
N GLU A 64 9.34 -13.07 17.40
CA GLU A 64 10.00 -11.76 17.39
C GLU A 64 11.50 -11.85 17.02
N LEU A 65 11.79 -12.24 15.78
CA LEU A 65 13.16 -12.45 15.29
C LEU A 65 14.05 -11.19 15.29
N PHE A 66 13.47 -9.99 15.44
CA PHE A 66 14.17 -8.71 15.32
C PHE A 66 13.94 -7.82 16.54
N SER A 67 14.97 -7.08 16.93
CA SER A 67 14.86 -6.02 17.94
C SER A 67 14.16 -4.77 17.40
N GLU A 68 13.72 -3.90 18.31
CA GLU A 68 13.12 -2.61 17.97
C GLU A 68 14.08 -1.73 17.16
N GLU A 69 15.38 -1.75 17.51
CA GLU A 69 16.44 -1.04 16.79
C GLU A 69 16.63 -1.61 15.38
N GLN A 70 16.61 -2.93 15.21
CA GLN A 70 16.72 -3.57 13.89
C GLN A 70 15.55 -3.20 12.99
N TYR A 71 14.33 -3.16 13.52
CA TYR A 71 13.17 -2.67 12.76
C TYR A 71 13.32 -1.21 12.34
N LYS A 72 13.86 -0.35 13.21
CA LYS A 72 14.13 1.06 12.87
C LYS A 72 15.22 1.21 11.82
N GLU A 73 16.28 0.40 11.89
CA GLU A 73 17.34 0.38 10.89
C GLU A 73 16.80 -0.05 9.52
N ILE A 74 15.98 -1.11 9.46
CA ILE A 74 15.33 -1.54 8.22
C ILE A 74 14.39 -0.46 7.68
N LEU A 75 13.57 0.15 8.54
CA LEU A 75 12.68 1.24 8.15
C LEU A 75 13.45 2.42 7.55
N ALA A 76 14.58 2.79 8.16
CA ALA A 76 15.42 3.88 7.65
C ALA A 76 15.97 3.59 6.25
N VAL A 77 16.39 2.35 5.98
CA VAL A 77 16.86 1.93 4.65
C VAL A 77 15.72 1.97 3.64
N VAL A 78 14.57 1.38 3.97
CA VAL A 78 13.42 1.29 3.05
C VAL A 78 12.90 2.67 2.64
N LEU A 79 12.99 3.68 3.52
CA LEU A 79 12.52 5.05 3.25
C LEU A 79 13.53 5.95 2.52
N ASP A 80 14.74 5.47 2.20
CA ASP A 80 15.80 6.33 1.66
C ASP A 80 15.71 6.62 0.14
N ASP A 81 16.65 7.44 -0.35
CA ASP A 81 16.78 7.84 -1.76
C ASP A 81 17.21 6.69 -2.70
N MET A 82 17.72 5.60 -2.14
CA MET A 82 18.15 4.40 -2.86
C MET A 82 17.06 3.31 -2.89
N HIS A 83 15.96 3.51 -2.16
CA HIS A 83 14.84 2.57 -2.01
C HIS A 83 13.51 3.23 -2.41
N LEU A 84 12.70 3.71 -1.45
CA LEU A 84 11.38 4.30 -1.71
C LEU A 84 11.44 5.46 -2.72
N PHE A 85 12.50 6.27 -2.71
CA PHE A 85 12.65 7.41 -3.63
C PHE A 85 13.58 7.13 -4.81
N TYR A 86 13.97 5.86 -5.03
CA TYR A 86 14.89 5.48 -6.09
C TYR A 86 14.35 5.87 -7.47
N ARG A 87 14.98 6.89 -8.08
CA ARG A 87 14.63 7.44 -9.40
C ARG A 87 13.13 7.76 -9.53
N LEU A 88 12.55 8.27 -8.45
CA LEU A 88 11.12 8.59 -8.40
C LEU A 88 10.71 9.53 -9.55
N GLY A 89 9.59 9.19 -10.19
CA GLY A 89 9.06 9.92 -11.34
C GLY A 89 9.47 9.35 -12.71
N GLU A 90 10.45 8.44 -12.77
CA GLU A 90 10.70 7.66 -14.00
C GLU A 90 9.50 6.76 -14.35
N LYS A 91 9.24 6.62 -15.65
CA LYS A 91 8.18 5.77 -16.21
C LYS A 91 8.80 4.68 -17.07
N GLU A 92 8.18 3.51 -17.08
CA GLU A 92 8.51 2.41 -18.01
C GLU A 92 9.94 1.87 -17.87
N THR A 93 10.57 2.09 -16.71
CA THR A 93 11.89 1.56 -16.36
C THR A 93 11.80 0.55 -15.23
N ASP A 94 12.84 -0.26 -15.06
CA ASP A 94 12.88 -1.27 -13.99
C ASP A 94 13.12 -0.67 -12.59
N SER A 95 13.39 0.64 -12.51
CA SER A 95 13.50 1.34 -11.22
C SER A 95 12.19 1.34 -10.43
N VAL A 96 11.06 1.02 -11.07
CA VAL A 96 9.76 0.88 -10.40
C VAL A 96 9.77 -0.24 -9.37
N PHE A 97 10.48 -1.34 -9.61
CA PHE A 97 10.47 -2.47 -8.69
C PHE A 97 11.10 -2.10 -7.35
N THR A 98 12.23 -1.35 -7.36
CA THR A 98 12.89 -0.91 -6.12
C THR A 98 11.93 -0.14 -5.22
N ARG A 99 11.32 0.92 -5.74
CA ARG A 99 10.47 1.82 -4.94
C ARG A 99 9.14 1.17 -4.52
N THR A 100 8.55 0.35 -5.38
CA THR A 100 7.28 -0.31 -5.08
C THR A 100 7.42 -1.46 -4.09
N PHE A 101 8.52 -2.23 -4.14
CA PHE A 101 8.80 -3.25 -3.12
C PHE A 101 9.28 -2.64 -1.82
N SER A 102 9.95 -1.49 -1.86
CA SER A 102 10.21 -0.69 -0.66
C SER A 102 8.90 -0.28 0.03
N MET A 103 7.93 0.23 -0.75
CA MET A 103 6.59 0.54 -0.25
C MET A 103 5.89 -0.70 0.34
N LEU A 104 6.00 -1.86 -0.31
CA LEU A 104 5.37 -3.12 0.13
C LEU A 104 5.94 -3.68 1.45
N LEU A 105 7.17 -3.30 1.84
CA LEU A 105 7.72 -3.67 3.15
C LEU A 105 7.17 -2.83 4.30
N LEU A 106 6.68 -1.61 4.05
CA LEU A 106 6.15 -0.74 5.10
C LEU A 106 4.99 -1.39 5.87
N PRO A 107 3.99 -2.04 5.23
CA PRO A 107 3.00 -2.88 5.90
C PRO A 107 3.59 -3.82 6.96
N LEU A 108 4.64 -4.57 6.63
CA LEU A 108 5.24 -5.55 7.54
C LEU A 108 5.80 -4.88 8.80
N LEU A 109 6.52 -3.77 8.61
CA LEU A 109 7.10 -2.98 9.70
C LEU A 109 6.01 -2.34 10.57
N LEU A 110 4.93 -1.86 9.96
CA LEU A 110 3.80 -1.25 10.66
C LEU A 110 2.96 -2.30 11.42
N ILE A 111 2.79 -3.50 10.86
CA ILE A 111 2.16 -4.63 11.57
C ILE A 111 3.00 -5.01 12.80
N ALA A 112 4.32 -5.15 12.64
CA ALA A 112 5.24 -5.41 13.74
C ALA A 112 5.12 -4.31 14.82
N HIS A 113 5.09 -3.04 14.40
CA HIS A 113 4.90 -1.90 15.30
C HIS A 113 3.57 -1.97 16.06
N ARG A 114 2.46 -2.32 15.40
CA ARG A 114 1.16 -2.42 16.08
C ARG A 114 1.10 -3.59 17.08
N ARG A 115 1.85 -4.67 16.83
CA ARG A 115 1.99 -5.79 17.78
C ARG A 115 2.84 -5.36 18.97
N ARG A 116 4.00 -4.73 18.71
CA ARG A 116 4.95 -4.24 19.71
C ARG A 116 5.44 -2.84 19.31
N PRO A 117 4.89 -1.78 19.94
CA PRO A 117 5.21 -0.41 19.54
C PRO A 117 6.67 -0.01 19.76
N PHE A 118 7.40 0.23 18.67
CA PHE A 118 8.77 0.77 18.68
C PHE A 118 8.92 2.18 18.07
N LEU A 119 7.91 2.69 17.38
CA LEU A 119 7.90 4.02 16.77
C LEU A 119 7.15 5.01 17.66
N SER A 120 7.74 6.18 17.85
CA SER A 120 7.05 7.34 18.38
C SER A 120 6.04 7.89 17.38
N ARG A 121 5.16 8.78 17.85
CA ARG A 121 4.22 9.49 16.97
C ARG A 121 4.95 10.29 15.89
N ASP A 122 6.05 10.95 16.23
CA ASP A 122 6.80 11.78 15.27
C ASP A 122 7.48 10.91 14.20
N GLU A 123 8.00 9.74 14.58
CA GLU A 123 8.51 8.75 13.62
C GLU A 123 7.39 8.22 12.71
N LEU A 124 6.20 7.91 13.23
CA LEU A 124 5.06 7.49 12.39
C LEU A 124 4.55 8.60 11.47
N LEU A 125 4.56 9.85 11.92
CA LEU A 125 4.24 11.00 11.06
C LEU A 125 5.24 11.12 9.92
N HIS A 126 6.53 10.94 10.21
CA HIS A 126 7.56 10.93 9.18
C HIS A 126 7.31 9.82 8.14
N VAL A 127 6.99 8.59 8.58
CA VAL A 127 6.61 7.49 7.67
C VAL A 127 5.41 7.88 6.81
N LYS A 128 4.35 8.41 7.41
CA LYS A 128 3.15 8.89 6.70
C LYS A 128 3.54 9.91 5.63
N GLU A 129 4.31 10.93 5.99
CA GLU A 129 4.75 11.98 5.07
C GLU A 129 5.56 11.43 3.91
N GLN A 130 6.46 10.45 4.13
CA GLN A 130 7.19 9.80 3.04
C GLN A 130 6.26 9.01 2.11
N VAL A 131 5.29 8.27 2.64
CA VAL A 131 4.30 7.55 1.83
C VAL A 131 3.45 8.51 0.97
N LEU A 132 3.00 9.62 1.56
CA LEU A 132 2.24 10.64 0.84
C LEU A 132 3.10 11.33 -0.24
N ALA A 133 4.35 11.65 0.08
CA ALA A 133 5.28 12.27 -0.87
C ALA A 133 5.63 11.34 -2.04
N TYR A 134 5.82 10.04 -1.77
CA TYR A 134 5.97 9.02 -2.80
C TYR A 134 4.75 8.97 -3.71
N LEU A 135 3.55 8.85 -3.15
CA LEU A 135 2.31 8.78 -3.91
C LEU A 135 2.10 10.04 -4.76
N ALA A 136 2.39 11.24 -4.24
CA ALA A 136 2.23 12.48 -4.98
C ALA A 136 3.14 12.54 -6.23
N GLN A 137 4.33 11.96 -6.16
CA GLN A 137 5.36 12.08 -7.20
C GLN A 137 5.46 10.86 -8.12
N GLU A 138 5.02 9.68 -7.69
CA GLU A 138 5.05 8.47 -8.52
C GLU A 138 4.26 8.67 -9.82
N GLN A 139 4.84 8.14 -10.89
CA GLN A 139 4.41 8.35 -12.26
C GLN A 139 4.27 7.04 -13.05
N ASP A 140 4.83 5.94 -12.54
CA ASP A 140 4.70 4.60 -13.09
C ASP A 140 3.62 3.82 -12.33
N PHE A 141 2.52 3.55 -13.02
CA PHE A 141 1.35 2.88 -12.46
C PHE A 141 1.11 1.52 -13.12
N ARG A 142 2.16 0.91 -13.71
CA ARG A 142 2.05 -0.44 -14.26
C ARG A 142 1.71 -1.42 -13.13
N GLY A 143 0.79 -2.34 -13.40
CA GLY A 143 0.47 -3.43 -12.50
C GLY A 143 1.35 -4.64 -12.79
N PHE A 144 0.98 -5.49 -13.75
CA PHE A 144 1.80 -6.62 -14.18
C PHE A 144 2.68 -6.29 -15.40
N VAL A 145 3.98 -6.57 -15.33
CA VAL A 145 4.96 -6.41 -16.41
C VAL A 145 5.35 -7.80 -16.93
N ALA A 146 4.71 -8.25 -18.01
CA ALA A 146 4.93 -9.57 -18.58
C ALA A 146 6.26 -9.72 -19.35
N GLU A 147 6.89 -8.61 -19.74
CA GLU A 147 8.16 -8.65 -20.47
C GLU A 147 9.27 -9.19 -19.57
N GLY A 148 9.98 -10.22 -20.04
CA GLY A 148 11.16 -10.75 -19.35
C GLY A 148 10.87 -11.34 -17.97
N ASP A 149 9.66 -11.87 -17.76
CA ASP A 149 9.21 -12.46 -16.49
C ASP A 149 9.41 -11.52 -15.29
N LYS A 150 9.20 -10.21 -15.52
CA LYS A 150 9.41 -9.15 -14.53
C LYS A 150 8.37 -9.11 -13.42
N GLY A 151 7.15 -9.59 -13.66
CA GLY A 151 6.11 -9.72 -12.64
C GLY A 151 5.47 -8.38 -12.21
N TRP A 152 5.13 -8.26 -10.93
CA TRP A 152 4.34 -7.14 -10.41
C TRP A 152 5.20 -5.90 -10.14
N ALA A 153 4.69 -4.73 -10.55
CA ALA A 153 5.18 -3.42 -10.12
C ALA A 153 4.23 -2.79 -9.09
N HIS A 154 2.92 -2.73 -9.36
CA HIS A 154 1.88 -2.53 -8.34
C HIS A 154 2.04 -1.30 -7.41
N ALA A 155 2.56 -0.18 -7.92
CA ALA A 155 2.83 1.01 -7.11
C ALA A 155 1.66 1.48 -6.23
N VAL A 156 0.47 1.61 -6.81
CA VAL A 156 -0.73 2.05 -6.08
C VAL A 156 -1.28 0.95 -5.17
N ALA A 157 -1.19 -0.31 -5.58
CA ALA A 157 -1.65 -1.46 -4.80
C ALA A 157 -0.80 -1.66 -3.53
N HIS A 158 0.53 -1.53 -3.61
CA HIS A 158 1.42 -1.63 -2.45
C HIS A 158 1.30 -0.42 -1.53
N ALA A 159 1.12 0.77 -2.10
CA ALA A 159 0.85 1.96 -1.29
C ALA A 159 -0.50 1.89 -0.55
N ALA A 160 -1.52 1.25 -1.13
CA ALA A 160 -2.79 1.03 -0.45
C ALA A 160 -2.63 0.16 0.81
N ASP A 161 -1.77 -0.86 0.77
CA ASP A 161 -1.44 -1.69 1.94
C ASP A 161 -0.75 -0.84 3.02
N ALA A 162 0.23 -0.02 2.64
CA ALA A 162 0.94 0.86 3.57
C ALA A 162 -0.01 1.89 4.23
N LEU A 163 -0.94 2.45 3.46
CA LEU A 163 -1.95 3.36 3.98
C LEU A 163 -2.94 2.67 4.93
N ASP A 164 -3.28 1.39 4.70
CA ASP A 164 -4.16 0.63 5.60
C ASP A 164 -3.46 0.45 6.95
N ASP A 165 -2.22 0.02 6.92
CA ASP A 165 -1.45 -0.22 8.12
C ASP A 165 -1.14 1.08 8.89
N LEU A 166 -0.89 2.20 8.20
CA LEU A 166 -0.79 3.53 8.81
C LEU A 166 -2.11 3.95 9.47
N ALA A 167 -3.25 3.80 8.77
CA ALA A 167 -4.56 4.17 9.31
C ALA A 167 -4.90 3.41 10.61
N ARG A 168 -4.33 2.23 10.81
CA ARG A 168 -4.50 1.39 12.01
C ARG A 168 -3.57 1.78 13.17
N CYS A 169 -2.54 2.60 12.96
CA CYS A 169 -1.65 3.05 14.03
C CYS A 169 -2.36 4.02 14.98
N LYS A 170 -2.40 3.69 16.28
CA LYS A 170 -3.15 4.43 17.31
C LYS A 170 -2.63 5.86 17.54
N GLU A 171 -1.38 6.10 17.19
CA GLU A 171 -0.64 7.36 17.31
C GLU A 171 -1.09 8.41 16.27
N LEU A 172 -1.67 7.95 15.15
CA LEU A 172 -2.26 8.83 14.13
C LEU A 172 -3.67 9.24 14.53
N HIS A 173 -3.99 10.52 14.30
CA HIS A 173 -5.24 11.15 14.73
C HIS A 173 -6.13 11.53 13.53
N ALA A 174 -7.29 12.13 13.80
CA ALA A 174 -8.29 12.45 12.78
C ALA A 174 -7.72 13.22 11.57
N ALA A 175 -6.85 14.22 11.79
CA ALA A 175 -6.22 14.97 10.71
C ALA A 175 -5.35 14.07 9.82
N ASP A 176 -4.60 13.15 10.42
CA ASP A 176 -3.74 12.20 9.70
C ASP A 176 -4.57 11.24 8.83
N LEU A 177 -5.72 10.79 9.35
CA LEU A 177 -6.65 9.94 8.58
C LEU A 177 -7.30 10.70 7.42
N LEU A 178 -7.56 12.00 7.56
CA LEU A 178 -8.05 12.84 6.47
C LEU A 178 -7.00 13.02 5.37
N ASP A 179 -5.72 13.13 5.71
CA ASP A 179 -4.63 13.14 4.72
C ASP A 179 -4.60 11.83 3.91
N ILE A 180 -4.77 10.69 4.58
CA ILE A 180 -4.87 9.37 3.94
C ILE A 180 -6.06 9.31 2.98
N LEU A 181 -7.25 9.76 3.41
CA LEU A 181 -8.42 9.81 2.53
C LEU A 181 -8.18 10.73 1.32
N GLN A 182 -7.51 11.86 1.52
CA GLN A 182 -7.21 12.80 0.44
C GLN A 182 -6.29 12.20 -0.62
N VAL A 183 -5.20 11.52 -0.22
CA VAL A 183 -4.31 10.90 -1.21
C VAL A 183 -4.98 9.73 -1.94
N ILE A 184 -5.83 8.95 -1.25
CA ILE A 184 -6.63 7.89 -1.89
C ILE A 184 -7.52 8.49 -2.97
N ARG A 185 -8.22 9.59 -2.66
CA ARG A 185 -9.04 10.31 -3.64
C ARG A 185 -8.21 10.74 -4.85
N GLU A 186 -7.03 11.31 -4.64
CA GLU A 186 -6.15 11.71 -5.74
C GLU A 186 -5.76 10.52 -6.63
N LYS A 187 -5.47 9.36 -6.04
CA LYS A 187 -5.15 8.15 -6.80
C LYS A 187 -6.36 7.58 -7.54
N VAL A 188 -7.53 7.50 -6.90
CA VAL A 188 -8.77 7.06 -7.52
C VAL A 188 -9.17 7.97 -8.67
N THR A 189 -8.91 9.28 -8.55
CA THR A 189 -9.30 10.27 -9.55
C THR A 189 -8.24 10.49 -10.64
N ASN A 190 -7.25 9.61 -10.75
CA ASN A 190 -6.21 9.70 -11.77
C ASN A 190 -6.81 9.68 -13.19
N PRO A 191 -6.60 10.72 -14.01
CA PRO A 191 -7.16 10.80 -15.36
C PRO A 191 -6.29 10.11 -16.43
N HIS A 192 -5.06 9.70 -16.09
CA HIS A 192 -4.09 9.24 -17.08
C HIS A 192 -4.27 7.78 -17.49
N LEU A 193 -4.79 6.92 -16.60
CA LEU A 193 -5.05 5.50 -16.88
C LEU A 193 -6.32 5.00 -16.19
N VAL A 194 -6.75 3.80 -16.58
CA VAL A 194 -7.70 2.99 -15.81
C VAL A 194 -6.91 1.90 -15.10
N TYR A 195 -7.14 1.74 -13.80
CA TYR A 195 -6.53 0.67 -13.01
C TYR A 195 -7.13 -0.68 -13.38
N ASN A 196 -6.29 -1.71 -13.50
CA ASN A 196 -6.67 -3.00 -14.11
C ASN A 196 -6.34 -4.22 -13.23
N PHE A 197 -5.75 -4.01 -12.05
CA PHE A 197 -5.19 -5.07 -11.20
C PHE A 197 -5.66 -4.89 -9.73
N GLU A 198 -6.95 -4.64 -9.56
CA GLU A 198 -7.64 -4.54 -8.26
C GLU A 198 -7.15 -3.39 -7.36
N GLU A 199 -6.49 -2.37 -7.92
CA GLU A 199 -6.09 -1.19 -7.15
C GLU A 199 -7.31 -0.47 -6.54
N ASP A 200 -8.47 -0.53 -7.20
CA ASP A 200 -9.73 0.00 -6.70
C ASP A 200 -10.22 -0.72 -5.44
N GLU A 201 -10.08 -2.05 -5.39
CA GLU A 201 -10.44 -2.85 -4.22
C GLU A 201 -9.43 -2.67 -3.09
N ARG A 202 -8.14 -2.64 -3.41
CA ARG A 202 -7.07 -2.41 -2.43
C ARG A 202 -7.16 -1.02 -1.81
N LEU A 203 -7.42 0.04 -2.59
CA LEU A 203 -7.61 1.40 -2.08
C LEU A 203 -8.86 1.55 -1.19
N ALA A 204 -9.85 0.66 -1.29
CA ALA A 204 -11.02 0.71 -0.41
C ALA A 204 -10.68 0.26 1.03
N ILE A 205 -9.67 -0.60 1.21
CA ILE A 205 -9.26 -1.14 2.51
C ILE A 205 -8.80 -0.03 3.48
N PRO A 206 -7.85 0.86 3.14
CA PRO A 206 -7.44 1.95 4.04
C PRO A 206 -8.57 2.92 4.38
N VAL A 207 -9.55 3.11 3.48
CA VAL A 207 -10.74 3.92 3.81
C VAL A 207 -11.53 3.29 4.95
N LEU A 208 -11.77 1.98 4.88
CA LEU A 208 -12.49 1.27 5.94
C LEU A 208 -11.69 1.30 7.25
N ALA A 209 -10.37 1.14 7.19
CA ALA A 209 -9.51 1.29 8.38
C ALA A 209 -9.62 2.69 9.00
N CYS A 210 -9.63 3.76 8.21
CA CYS A 210 -9.87 5.12 8.71
C CYS A 210 -11.24 5.25 9.41
N LEU A 211 -12.28 4.60 8.89
CA LEU A 211 -13.63 4.64 9.47
C LEU A 211 -13.74 3.79 10.75
N GLU A 212 -13.09 2.63 10.80
CA GLU A 212 -13.01 1.75 11.98
C GLU A 212 -12.42 2.47 13.19
N ARG A 213 -11.54 3.45 12.98
CA ARG A 213 -10.95 4.28 14.04
C ARG A 213 -11.95 5.16 14.76
N LYS A 214 -13.13 5.44 14.18
CA LYS A 214 -14.20 6.27 14.76
C LYS A 214 -13.73 7.67 15.19
N LEU A 215 -12.70 8.19 14.53
CA LEU A 215 -12.15 9.53 14.77
C LEU A 215 -12.70 10.58 13.82
N LEU A 216 -13.26 10.16 12.68
CA LEU A 216 -13.80 11.04 11.65
C LEU A 216 -15.27 11.35 11.89
N LYS A 217 -15.68 12.59 11.64
CA LYS A 217 -17.08 13.01 11.71
C LYS A 217 -17.81 12.62 10.44
N GLU A 218 -19.10 12.35 10.56
CA GLU A 218 -19.97 12.03 9.40
C GLU A 218 -19.88 13.12 8.32
N ALA A 219 -19.85 14.40 8.72
CA ALA A 219 -19.74 15.52 7.79
C ALA A 219 -18.43 15.51 6.98
N GLU A 220 -17.32 15.05 7.57
CA GLU A 220 -16.01 14.97 6.91
C GLU A 220 -16.01 13.84 5.88
N VAL A 221 -16.51 12.66 6.26
CA VAL A 221 -16.64 11.50 5.36
C VAL A 221 -17.59 11.82 4.19
N LYS A 222 -18.72 12.46 4.48
CA LYS A 222 -19.69 12.90 3.46
C LYS A 222 -19.10 13.94 2.51
N ALA A 223 -18.35 14.92 3.03
CA ALA A 223 -17.69 15.92 2.20
C ALA A 223 -16.66 15.27 1.27
N TRP A 224 -15.86 14.35 1.81
CA TRP A 224 -14.89 13.58 1.03
C TRP A 224 -15.57 12.74 -0.07
N LEU A 225 -16.62 11.97 0.24
CA LEU A 225 -17.36 11.19 -0.77
C LEU A 225 -18.00 12.09 -1.86
N ASN A 226 -18.63 13.20 -1.47
CA ASN A 226 -19.26 14.11 -2.42
C ASN A 226 -18.24 14.77 -3.37
N SER A 227 -16.97 14.87 -2.96
CA SER A 227 -15.93 15.47 -3.78
C SER A 227 -15.55 14.65 -5.03
N PHE A 228 -16.01 13.39 -5.13
CA PHE A 228 -15.88 12.57 -6.34
C PHE A 228 -16.90 12.93 -7.42
N ILE A 229 -18.08 13.46 -7.05
CA ILE A 229 -19.18 13.75 -7.98
C ILE A 229 -18.75 14.67 -9.14
N PRO A 230 -18.18 15.88 -8.90
CA PRO A 230 -17.84 16.78 -10.00
C PRO A 230 -16.79 16.18 -10.94
N LEU A 231 -15.86 15.38 -10.41
CA LEU A 231 -14.82 14.72 -11.20
C LEU A 231 -15.39 13.59 -12.06
N ALA A 232 -16.28 12.77 -11.51
CA ALA A 232 -16.94 11.71 -12.27
C ALA A 232 -17.90 12.23 -13.36
N GLN A 233 -18.35 13.48 -13.25
CA GLN A 233 -19.24 14.14 -14.20
C GLN A 233 -18.51 15.06 -15.18
N GLU A 234 -17.19 15.19 -15.05
CA GLU A 234 -16.37 15.93 -15.98
C GLU A 234 -16.51 15.30 -17.38
N LYS A 235 -16.75 16.13 -18.40
CA LYS A 235 -16.97 15.66 -19.78
C LYS A 235 -15.70 15.73 -20.62
N GLU A 236 -14.86 16.71 -20.36
CA GLU A 236 -13.64 17.01 -21.11
C GLU A 236 -12.50 17.28 -20.13
N PRO A 237 -11.23 16.99 -20.50
CA PRO A 237 -10.81 16.52 -21.81
C PRO A 237 -10.99 15.01 -21.99
N PHE A 238 -11.46 14.58 -23.16
CA PHE A 238 -11.46 13.17 -23.55
C PHE A 238 -10.06 12.69 -24.00
N PRO A 239 -9.59 11.47 -23.65
CA PRO A 239 -10.26 10.42 -22.88
C PRO A 239 -10.04 10.51 -21.35
N ALA A 240 -9.34 11.53 -20.86
CA ALA A 240 -8.97 11.67 -19.46
C ALA A 240 -10.17 11.68 -18.50
N SER A 241 -11.20 12.47 -18.83
CA SER A 241 -12.46 12.52 -18.09
C SER A 241 -13.14 11.14 -17.98
N TYR A 242 -13.11 10.36 -19.06
CA TYR A 242 -13.71 9.02 -19.11
C TYR A 242 -12.95 8.02 -18.23
N ARG A 243 -11.60 8.04 -18.27
CA ARG A 243 -10.76 7.19 -17.41
C ARG A 243 -10.99 7.49 -15.93
N GLN A 244 -11.01 8.78 -15.58
CA GLN A 244 -11.29 9.24 -14.23
C GLN A 244 -12.67 8.76 -13.75
N ALA A 245 -13.72 8.92 -14.58
CA ALA A 245 -15.06 8.44 -14.24
C ALA A 245 -15.12 6.91 -14.06
N ILE A 246 -14.37 6.13 -14.84
CA ILE A 246 -14.27 4.68 -14.66
C ILE A 246 -13.64 4.34 -13.31
N ASN A 247 -12.48 4.91 -12.99
CA ASN A 247 -11.77 4.63 -11.74
C ASN A 247 -12.64 4.96 -10.52
N ILE A 248 -13.31 6.12 -10.53
CA ILE A 248 -14.25 6.51 -9.47
C ILE A 248 -15.38 5.49 -9.33
N LYS A 249 -16.00 5.08 -10.45
CA LYS A 249 -17.09 4.09 -10.43
C LYS A 249 -16.63 2.73 -9.90
N MET A 250 -15.45 2.25 -10.30
CA MET A 250 -14.89 0.99 -9.81
C MET A 250 -14.62 1.08 -8.31
N PHE A 251 -13.88 2.10 -7.88
CA PHE A 251 -13.56 2.31 -6.47
C PHE A 251 -14.79 2.41 -5.58
N LEU A 252 -15.80 3.20 -5.96
CA LEU A 252 -17.02 3.34 -5.15
C LEU A 252 -17.82 2.03 -5.06
N ARG A 253 -17.82 1.19 -6.11
CA ARG A 253 -18.43 -0.14 -6.06
C ARG A 253 -17.67 -1.06 -5.12
N SER A 254 -16.34 -1.07 -5.22
CA SER A 254 -15.47 -1.86 -4.35
C SER A 254 -15.63 -1.43 -2.89
N LEU A 255 -15.67 -0.12 -2.60
CA LEU A 255 -15.98 0.41 -1.27
C LEU A 255 -17.36 -0.03 -0.77
N TYR A 256 -18.40 0.02 -1.61
CA TYR A 256 -19.74 -0.42 -1.24
C TYR A 256 -19.76 -1.90 -0.81
N PHE A 257 -19.19 -2.79 -1.64
CA PHE A 257 -19.21 -4.23 -1.35
C PHE A 257 -18.31 -4.59 -0.18
N ARG A 258 -17.15 -3.94 -0.04
CA ARG A 258 -16.26 -4.14 1.12
C ARG A 258 -16.92 -3.67 2.41
N ALA A 259 -17.55 -2.50 2.42
CA ALA A 259 -18.27 -1.97 3.57
C ALA A 259 -19.43 -2.87 4.03
N ASN A 260 -20.08 -3.58 3.10
CA ASN A 260 -21.21 -4.45 3.39
C ASN A 260 -20.82 -5.86 3.85
N LYS A 261 -19.52 -6.17 4.03
CA LYS A 261 -19.08 -7.45 4.59
C LYS A 261 -19.43 -7.51 6.09
N PRO A 262 -19.89 -8.67 6.62
CA PRO A 262 -20.29 -8.79 8.02
C PRO A 262 -19.23 -8.29 9.02
N ASP A 263 -17.97 -8.68 8.85
CA ASP A 263 -16.88 -8.28 9.76
C ASP A 263 -16.63 -6.77 9.72
N THR A 264 -16.74 -6.15 8.54
CA THR A 264 -16.60 -4.71 8.35
C THR A 264 -17.76 -3.94 8.97
N VAL A 265 -18.99 -4.44 8.84
CA VAL A 265 -20.18 -3.87 9.48
C VAL A 265 -19.98 -3.83 11.01
N VAL A 266 -19.44 -4.90 11.58
CA VAL A 266 -19.13 -4.98 13.01
C VAL A 266 -18.04 -3.98 13.40
N ALA A 267 -16.95 -3.90 12.63
CA ALA A 267 -15.81 -3.06 12.94
C ALA A 267 -16.15 -1.55 12.89
N ILE A 268 -16.84 -1.11 11.83
CA ILE A 268 -17.25 0.29 11.64
C ILE A 268 -18.48 0.65 12.48
N GLY A 269 -19.39 -0.31 12.68
CA GLY A 269 -20.67 -0.16 13.35
C GLY A 269 -21.84 -0.06 12.36
N GLU A 270 -22.98 -0.69 12.71
CA GLU A 270 -24.15 -0.83 11.82
C GLU A 270 -24.67 0.50 11.29
N THR A 271 -24.91 1.49 12.16
CA THR A 271 -25.44 2.80 11.76
C THR A 271 -24.49 3.52 10.80
N SER A 272 -23.20 3.57 11.13
CA SER A 272 -22.17 4.19 10.30
C SER A 272 -22.06 3.49 8.93
N THR A 273 -22.17 2.17 8.93
CA THR A 273 -22.14 1.37 7.69
C THR A 273 -23.36 1.64 6.83
N GLN A 274 -24.57 1.68 7.39
CA GLN A 274 -25.79 2.01 6.65
C GLN A 274 -25.71 3.42 6.03
N THR A 275 -25.20 4.40 6.78
CA THR A 275 -24.96 5.76 6.28
C THR A 275 -23.96 5.77 5.13
N LEU A 276 -22.84 5.06 5.25
CA LEU A 276 -21.84 4.93 4.19
C LEU A 276 -22.43 4.30 2.93
N LEU A 277 -23.10 3.14 3.06
CA LEU A 277 -23.69 2.42 1.94
C LEU A 277 -24.73 3.28 1.21
N LYS A 278 -25.56 4.02 1.95
CA LYS A 278 -26.53 4.95 1.38
C LYS A 278 -25.83 6.08 0.59
N LEU A 279 -24.83 6.72 1.19
CA LEU A 279 -24.08 7.80 0.52
C LEU A 279 -23.43 7.32 -0.77
N VAL A 280 -22.74 6.17 -0.72
CA VAL A 280 -22.10 5.59 -1.90
C VAL A 280 -23.12 5.21 -2.97
N HIS A 281 -24.25 4.62 -2.59
CA HIS A 281 -25.35 4.30 -3.52
C HIS A 281 -25.93 5.55 -4.20
N ASP A 282 -26.21 6.60 -3.43
CA ASP A 282 -26.75 7.86 -3.96
C ASP A 282 -25.77 8.51 -4.94
N ILE A 283 -24.46 8.52 -4.62
CA ILE A 283 -23.41 9.03 -5.50
C ILE A 283 -23.34 8.20 -6.79
N LEU A 284 -23.30 6.87 -6.69
CA LEU A 284 -23.26 5.97 -7.85
C LEU A 284 -24.45 6.21 -8.78
N ASN A 285 -25.65 6.43 -8.23
CA ASN A 285 -26.85 6.77 -9.02
C ASN A 285 -26.77 8.16 -9.67
N GLN A 286 -26.12 9.12 -9.02
CA GLN A 286 -25.94 10.47 -9.57
C GLN A 286 -24.92 10.49 -10.72
N ILE A 287 -23.88 9.66 -10.67
CA ILE A 287 -22.82 9.61 -11.69
C ILE A 287 -23.06 8.55 -12.78
N SER A 288 -24.11 7.73 -12.67
CA SER A 288 -24.44 6.65 -13.61
C SER A 288 -24.93 7.12 -14.99
N ARG A 289 -25.25 8.40 -15.14
CA ARG A 289 -25.76 9.00 -16.39
C ARG A 289 -24.66 9.31 -17.42
N PHE A 290 -23.45 8.80 -17.20
CA PHE A 290 -22.29 8.83 -18.10
C PHE A 290 -21.76 7.42 -18.37
#